data_AF-A0A960D105-F1
#
_entry.id   AF-A0A960D105-F1
#
_cell.length_a   1.000
_cell.length_b   1.000
_cell.length_c   1.000
_cell.angle_alpha   90.00
_cell.angle_beta   90.00
_cell.angle_gamma   90.00
#
_symmetry.space_group_name_H-M   'P 1'
#
loop_
_entity.id
_entity.type
_entity.pdbx_description
1 polymer ?
#
loop_
_entity_poly.entity_id
_entity_poly.type
_entity_poly.pdbx_seq_one_letter_code
_entity_poly.pdbx_strand_id
1 'polypeptide(L)' 'ASALNRKESRGGHAREDYPNRDDTNYMRHTMAYKEGTKLLSDVRLDYKPVVQTRYEPMERKY' A
#
# COMPACT_ATOMS: atom_id res chain seq x y z
N ALA A 1 -5.75 -1.30 -9.91
CA ALA A 1 -5.71 0.05 -9.32
C ALA A 1 -4.71 0.15 -8.15
N SER A 2 -4.86 -0.64 -7.08
CA SER A 2 -4.04 -0.48 -5.86
C SER A 2 -2.54 -0.71 -6.04
N ALA A 3 -2.11 -1.71 -6.83
CA ALA A 3 -0.69 -1.98 -7.08
C ALA A 3 0.04 -0.84 -7.82
N LEU A 4 -0.67 -0.16 -8.73
CA LEU A 4 -0.12 0.99 -9.47
C LEU A 4 0.02 2.22 -8.58
N ASN A 5 -0.93 2.42 -7.65
CA ASN A 5 -0.94 3.56 -6.72
C ASN A 5 0.14 3.43 -5.64
N ARG A 6 0.47 2.20 -5.21
CA ARG A 6 1.56 1.96 -4.25
C ARG A 6 2.92 1.91 -4.96
N LYS A 7 3.65 3.03 -4.89
CA LYS A 7 4.99 3.21 -5.48
C LYS A 7 6.11 2.89 -4.47
N GLU A 8 6.04 1.70 -3.87
CA GLU A 8 7.09 1.13 -3.03
C GLU A 8 7.19 -0.38 -3.27
N SER A 9 8.25 -1.00 -2.77
CA SER A 9 8.36 -2.45 -2.65
C SER A 9 8.35 -2.86 -1.19
N ARG A 10 7.40 -3.72 -0.79
CA ARG A 10 7.26 -4.21 0.57
C ARG A 10 6.68 -5.63 0.59
N GLY A 11 7.43 -6.58 1.15
CA GLY A 11 6.97 -7.95 1.30
C GLY A 11 6.74 -8.64 -0.04
N GLY A 12 5.50 -9.07 -0.32
CA GLY A 12 5.12 -9.72 -1.58
C GLY A 12 4.74 -8.77 -2.72
N HIS A 13 4.70 -7.45 -2.48
CA HIS A 13 4.52 -6.44 -3.53
C HIS A 13 5.89 -5.85 -3.88
N ALA A 14 6.38 -6.15 -5.07
CA ALA A 14 7.68 -5.70 -5.57
C ALA A 14 7.52 -5.00 -6.92
N ARG A 15 8.26 -3.90 -7.09
CA ARG A 15 8.24 -3.02 -8.24
C ARG A 15 9.66 -2.66 -8.64
N GLU A 16 10.03 -2.91 -9.88
CA GLU A 16 11.37 -2.59 -10.40
C GLU A 16 11.62 -1.07 -10.45
N ASP A 17 10.57 -0.28 -10.68
CA ASP A 17 10.64 1.18 -10.69
C ASP A 17 10.70 1.81 -9.29
N TYR A 18 10.34 1.05 -8.24
CA TYR A 18 10.42 1.46 -6.84
C TYR A 18 10.90 0.30 -5.95
N PRO A 19 12.20 -0.06 -6.01
CA PRO A 19 12.71 -1.28 -5.38
C PRO A 19 12.79 -1.19 -3.85
N ASN A 20 12.75 0.02 -3.29
CA ASN A 20 12.93 0.25 -1.87
C ASN A 20 11.59 0.37 -1.13
N ARG A 21 11.64 0.09 0.17
CA ARG A 21 10.52 0.30 1.10
C ARG A 21 10.40 1.79 1.43
N ASP A 22 9.20 2.36 1.34
CA ASP A 22 8.94 3.77 1.65
C ASP A 22 7.96 3.86 2.83
N ASP A 23 8.57 3.91 4.02
CA ASP A 23 7.88 4.01 5.30
C ASP A 23 7.27 5.40 5.55
N THR A 24 7.74 6.45 4.86
CA THR A 24 7.23 7.81 5.04
C THR A 24 5.89 7.98 4.34
N ASN A 25 5.78 7.49 3.09
CA ASN A 25 4.57 7.69 2.29
C ASN A 25 3.61 6.49 2.33
N TYR A 26 4.11 5.26 2.44
CA TYR A 26 3.27 4.06 2.21
C TYR A 26 3.09 3.17 3.42
N MET A 27 3.44 3.65 4.62
CA MET A 27 3.09 2.99 5.89
C MET A 27 1.60 3.15 6.26
N ARG A 28 0.74 2.78 5.31
CA ARG A 28 -0.71 2.89 5.36
C ARG A 28 -1.31 1.71 4.59
N HIS A 29 -2.43 1.18 5.07
CA HIS A 29 -3.19 0.19 4.35
C HIS A 29 -3.96 0.86 3.21
N THR A 30 -3.75 0.41 1.98
CA THR A 30 -4.56 0.83 0.82
C THR A 30 -5.88 0.05 0.85
N MET A 31 -7.00 0.76 0.92
CA MET A 31 -8.35 0.20 0.86
C MET A 31 -8.96 0.57 -0.50
N ALA A 32 -9.63 -0.39 -1.14
CA ALA A 32 -10.27 -0.17 -2.43
C ALA A 32 -11.78 -0.38 -2.27
N TYR A 33 -12.55 0.64 -2.60
CA TYR A 33 -14.01 0.64 -2.56
C TYR A 33 -14.56 0.75 -3.97
N LYS A 34 -15.44 -0.16 -4.33
CA LYS A 34 -16.13 -0.12 -5.62
C LYS A 34 -17.25 0.92 -5.55
N GLU A 35 -17.21 1.93 -6.41
CA GLU A 35 -18.27 2.93 -6.53
C GLU A 35 -19.23 2.56 -7.66
N GLY A 36 -20.27 1.82 -7.29
CA GLY A 36 -21.37 1.44 -8.18
C GLY A 36 -21.60 -0.06 -8.28
N THR A 37 -22.78 -0.43 -8.77
CA THR A 37 -23.24 -1.83 -8.79
C THR A 37 -22.82 -2.57 -10.08
N LYS A 38 -22.58 -1.83 -11.18
CA LYS A 38 -22.22 -2.39 -12.50
C LYS A 38 -20.80 -2.96 -12.50
N LEU A 39 -20.47 -3.75 -13.52
CA LEU A 39 -19.11 -4.31 -13.71
C LEU A 39 -18.08 -3.22 -14.04
N LEU A 40 -18.45 -2.24 -14.86
CA LEU A 40 -17.65 -1.06 -15.19
C LEU A 40 -17.97 0.08 -14.22
N SER A 41 -17.40 -0.01 -13.04
CA SER A 41 -17.56 0.96 -11.94
C SER A 41 -16.19 1.43 -11.48
N ASP A 42 -16.11 2.68 -11.02
CA ASP A 42 -14.85 3.24 -10.54
C ASP A 42 -14.44 2.58 -9.20
N VAL A 43 -13.15 2.64 -8.90
CA VAL A 43 -12.58 2.11 -7.65
C VAL A 43 -11.93 3.25 -6.88
N ARG A 44 -12.62 3.72 -5.86
CA ARG A 44 -12.08 4.70 -4.92
C ARG A 44 -11.03 4.04 -4.04
N LEU A 45 -9.85 4.65 -3.97
CA LEU A 45 -8.77 4.21 -3.10
C LEU A 45 -8.69 5.12 -1.88
N ASP A 46 -8.82 4.54 -0.70
CA ASP A 46 -8.62 5.22 0.57
C ASP A 46 -7.44 4.61 1.33
N TYR A 47 -7.00 5.30 2.38
CA TYR A 47 -5.85 4.89 3.19
C TYR A 47 -6.21 4.84 4.67
N LYS A 48 -5.83 3.76 5.34
CA LYS A 48 -5.93 3.62 6.79
C LYS A 48 -4.53 3.61 7.41
N PRO A 49 -4.23 4.43 8.44
CA PRO A 49 -2.93 4.43 9.09
C PRO A 49 -2.67 3.09 9.79
N VAL A 50 -1.40 2.66 9.79
CA VAL A 50 -0.95 1.49 10.54
C VAL A 50 -0.82 1.88 12.01
N VAL A 51 -1.36 1.06 12.90
CA VAL A 51 -1.18 1.26 14.35
C VAL A 51 0.17 0.66 14.74
N GLN A 52 1.11 1.51 15.14
CA GLN A 52 2.37 1.09 15.74
C GLN A 52 2.19 0.95 17.25
N THR A 53 2.76 -0.11 17.82
CA THR A 53 2.68 -0.37 19.26
C THR A 53 4.07 -0.45 19.88
N ARG A 54 4.69 -1.64 19.91
CA ARG A 54 5.95 -1.86 20.63
C ARG A 54 7.18 -1.96 19.73
N TYR A 55 6.98 -2.12 18.43
CA TYR A 55 8.06 -2.36 17.48
C TYR A 55 8.09 -1.25 16.45
N GLU A 56 9.22 -0.56 16.38
CA GLU A 56 9.46 0.45 15.38
C GLU A 56 9.91 -0.18 14.05
N PRO A 57 9.58 0.44 12.91
CA PRO A 57 10.00 -0.03 11.59
C PRO A 57 11.53 -0.04 11.47
N MET A 58 12.12 -1.24 11.38
CA MET A 58 13.54 -1.45 11.06
C MET A 58 13.67 -2.09 9.68
N GLU A 59 14.82 -1.89 9.02
CA GLU A 59 15.16 -2.62 7.81
C GLU A 59 15.14 -4.14 8.07
N ARG A 60 14.46 -4.89 7.21
CA ARG A 60 14.34 -6.34 7.38
C ARG A 60 15.52 -7.05 6.73
N LYS A 61 16.50 -7.44 7.54
CA LYS A 61 17.59 -8.33 7.16
C LYS A 61 17.25 -9.78 7.54
N TYR A 62 17.52 -10.72 6.63
CA TYR A 62 17.39 -12.15 6.87
C TYR A 62 18.71 -12.77 7.28
#